data_AF-A0A1H5I340-F1
#
_entry.id   AF-A0A1H5I340-F1
#
_cell.length_a   1.000
_cell.length_b   1.000
_cell.length_c   1.000
_cell.angle_alpha   90.00
_cell.angle_beta   90.00
_cell.angle_gamma   90.00
#
_symmetry.space_group_name_H-M   'P 1'
#
loop_
_entity.id
_entity.type
_entity.pdbx_description
1 polymer ?
#
loop_
_entity_poly.entity_id
_entity_poly.type
_entity_poly.pdbx_seq_one_letter_code
_entity_poly.pdbx_strand_id
1 'polypeptide(L)'
;MTTTTSGTKPAPAPVDHLRFHRPHAHLAPTFGNDKFALRAEAFARFFGTPTFLGAQTLIVVVWICLNLFGVAHFDLYPFILLNLAFSLQAAYAAPLILLAQTRQAARDKAQSEADALHREALAVANSERQAQAAQNTAQLLELLEQNTRLTEMTKALTERIESLTSEMHQHFVRKDQPKV
;
A
#
# COMPACT_ATOMS: atom_id res chain seq x y z
N MET A 1 -29.07 28.17 34.68
CA MET A 1 -28.07 28.65 33.72
C MET A 1 -27.20 27.46 33.37
N THR A 2 -27.47 26.81 32.25
CA THR A 2 -26.87 25.54 31.82
C THR A 2 -25.50 25.80 31.19
N THR A 3 -24.44 25.26 31.76
CA THR A 3 -23.11 25.26 31.15
C THR A 3 -23.02 24.14 30.12
N THR A 4 -22.93 24.51 28.85
CA THR A 4 -22.67 23.62 27.72
C THR A 4 -21.23 23.11 27.77
N THR A 5 -21.03 21.84 28.10
CA THR A 5 -19.75 21.15 27.93
C THR A 5 -19.52 20.92 26.44
N SER A 6 -18.62 21.69 25.84
CA SER A 6 -18.20 21.54 24.45
C SER A 6 -17.40 20.24 24.29
N GLY A 7 -17.95 19.29 23.52
CA GLY A 7 -17.26 18.07 23.12
C GLY A 7 -16.19 18.38 22.07
N THR A 8 -14.95 18.51 22.50
CA THR A 8 -13.78 18.60 21.61
C THR A 8 -13.57 17.24 20.93
N LYS A 9 -14.00 17.13 19.68
CA LYS A 9 -13.67 16.02 18.77
C LYS A 9 -12.13 15.98 18.60
N PRO A 10 -11.42 14.91 18.98
CA PRO A 10 -9.98 14.86 18.80
C PRO A 10 -9.66 14.91 17.30
N ALA A 11 -8.79 15.84 16.91
CA ALA A 11 -8.25 15.88 15.56
C ALA A 11 -7.59 14.54 15.22
N PRO A 12 -7.74 14.01 13.99
CA PRO A 12 -7.10 12.75 13.62
C PRO A 12 -5.59 12.90 13.79
N ALA A 13 -5.00 12.02 14.60
CA ALA A 13 -3.55 11.98 14.79
C ALA A 13 -2.84 11.85 13.43
N PRO A 14 -1.67 12.49 13.24
CA PRO A 14 -0.91 12.38 11.99
C PRO A 14 -0.71 10.92 11.60
N VAL A 15 -1.17 10.54 10.41
CA VAL A 15 -1.08 9.15 9.96
C VAL A 15 0.37 8.85 9.59
N ASP A 16 1.03 8.00 10.37
CA ASP A 16 2.40 7.58 10.09
C ASP A 16 2.42 6.50 8.99
N HIS A 17 2.61 6.92 7.75
CA HIS A 17 2.67 6.05 6.58
C HIS A 17 3.86 5.09 6.59
N LEU A 18 4.92 5.40 7.36
CA LEU A 18 6.14 4.60 7.41
C LEU A 18 6.24 3.74 8.68
N ARG A 19 5.16 3.64 9.47
CA ARG A 19 5.17 2.89 10.74
C ARG A 19 5.64 1.44 10.61
N PHE A 20 5.33 0.77 9.50
CA PHE A 20 5.73 -0.61 9.25
C PHE A 20 7.16 -0.73 8.70
N HIS A 21 7.70 0.34 8.11
CA HIS A 21 9.09 0.39 7.64
C HIS A 21 10.06 0.85 8.74
N ARG A 22 9.59 1.54 9.79
CA ARG A 22 10.44 2.07 10.88
C ARG A 22 11.26 0.99 11.59
N PRO A 23 10.73 -0.20 11.93
CA PRO A 23 11.54 -1.29 12.50
C PRO A 23 12.68 -1.73 11.58
N HIS A 24 12.48 -1.65 10.26
CA HIS A 24 13.44 -2.05 9.23
C HIS A 24 14.29 -0.89 8.70
N ALA A 25 14.16 0.32 9.25
CA ALA A 25 14.89 1.51 8.78
C ALA A 25 16.42 1.34 8.86
N HIS A 26 16.90 0.50 9.78
CA HIS A 26 18.32 0.18 9.93
C HIS A 26 18.90 -0.61 8.73
N LEU A 27 18.05 -1.25 7.91
CA LEU A 27 18.45 -1.99 6.71
C LEU A 27 18.47 -1.08 5.46
N ALA A 28 17.89 0.12 5.54
CA ALA A 28 17.72 1.04 4.42
C ALA A 28 19.01 1.67 3.86
N PRO A 29 20.02 2.09 4.67
CA PRO A 29 21.23 2.63 4.08
C PRO A 29 22.08 1.50 3.48
N THR A 30 22.18 1.46 2.14
CA THR A 30 23.03 0.49 1.41
C THR A 30 24.51 0.67 1.78
N PHE A 31 24.89 1.93 2.02
CA PHE A 31 26.27 2.39 2.26
C PHE A 31 26.33 3.62 3.18
N GLY A 32 25.46 3.74 4.20
CA GLY A 32 25.44 4.93 5.07
C GLY A 32 25.11 6.23 4.33
N ASN A 33 25.27 7.38 4.99
CA ASN A 33 25.04 8.70 4.38
C ASN A 33 26.35 9.44 4.05
N ASP A 34 27.44 8.66 3.90
CA ASP A 34 28.80 9.18 3.79
C ASP A 34 29.28 9.27 2.34
N LYS A 35 30.46 9.88 2.15
CA LYS A 35 31.18 9.93 0.86
C LYS A 35 31.42 8.54 0.24
N PHE A 36 31.43 7.49 1.06
CA PHE A 36 31.50 6.11 0.61
C PHE A 36 30.22 5.66 -0.10
N ALA A 37 29.05 6.12 0.34
CA ALA A 37 27.76 5.82 -0.28
C ALA A 37 27.69 6.31 -1.72
N LEU A 38 28.08 7.57 -1.93
CA LEU A 38 28.09 8.20 -3.24
C LEU A 38 29.04 7.47 -4.21
N ARG A 39 30.22 7.04 -3.72
CA ARG A 39 31.14 6.25 -4.54
C ARG A 39 30.59 4.87 -4.84
N ALA A 40 30.02 4.21 -3.85
CA ALA A 40 29.43 2.89 -4.02
C ALA A 40 28.21 2.92 -4.96
N GLU A 41 27.40 3.98 -4.93
CA GLU A 41 26.32 4.22 -5.89
C GLU A 41 26.88 4.42 -7.31
N ALA A 42 27.93 5.22 -7.48
CA ALA A 42 28.59 5.39 -8.77
C ALA A 42 29.15 4.07 -9.32
N PHE A 43 29.79 3.26 -8.46
CA PHE A 43 30.25 1.91 -8.83
C PHE A 43 29.07 1.01 -9.21
N ALA A 44 27.98 0.97 -8.42
CA ALA A 44 26.81 0.15 -8.72
C ALA A 44 26.18 0.51 -10.07
N ARG A 45 26.07 1.81 -10.38
CA ARG A 45 25.55 2.29 -11.67
C ARG A 45 26.47 1.94 -12.83
N PHE A 46 27.78 2.00 -12.62
CA PHE A 46 28.78 1.63 -13.63
C PHE A 46 28.73 0.14 -13.98
N PHE A 47 28.74 -0.74 -12.97
CA PHE A 47 28.66 -2.19 -13.15
C PHE A 47 27.31 -2.67 -13.73
N GLY A 48 26.23 -1.91 -13.55
CA GLY A 48 24.90 -2.22 -14.09
C GLY A 48 24.70 -1.86 -15.58
N THR A 49 25.68 -1.22 -16.22
CA THR A 49 25.56 -0.75 -17.62
C THR A 49 26.34 -1.69 -18.56
N PRO A 50 25.83 -2.01 -19.77
CA PRO A 50 26.54 -2.85 -20.75
C PRO A 50 27.90 -2.28 -21.21
N THR A 51 28.15 -0.99 -20.95
CA THR A 51 29.43 -0.33 -21.20
C THR A 51 30.58 -0.92 -20.39
N PHE A 52 30.34 -1.44 -19.18
CA PHE A 52 31.38 -2.08 -18.38
C PHE A 52 31.91 -3.34 -19.08
N LEU A 53 31.02 -4.19 -19.60
CA LEU A 53 31.41 -5.39 -20.34
C LEU A 53 32.22 -5.03 -21.59
N GLY A 54 31.79 -4.02 -22.35
CA GLY A 54 32.52 -3.56 -23.53
C GLY A 54 33.92 -3.03 -23.21
N ALA A 55 34.04 -2.22 -22.15
CA ALA A 55 35.34 -1.70 -21.70
C ALA A 55 36.28 -2.83 -21.22
N GLN A 56 35.77 -3.79 -20.44
CA GLN A 56 36.53 -4.96 -19.98
C GLN A 56 37.05 -5.78 -21.17
N THR A 57 36.20 -6.06 -22.16
CA THR A 57 36.59 -6.80 -23.37
C THR A 57 37.66 -6.04 -24.16
N LEU A 58 37.52 -4.72 -24.31
CA LEU A 58 38.51 -3.90 -25.01
C LEU A 58 39.89 -3.98 -24.33
N ILE A 59 39.95 -3.88 -23.01
CA ILE A 59 41.20 -3.98 -22.24
C ILE A 59 41.87 -5.34 -22.49
N VAL A 60 41.10 -6.43 -22.46
CA VAL A 60 41.59 -7.79 -22.71
C VAL A 60 42.12 -7.94 -24.14
N VAL A 61 41.40 -7.43 -25.13
CA VAL A 61 41.83 -7.46 -26.54
C VAL A 61 43.12 -6.67 -26.73
N VAL A 62 43.20 -5.46 -26.17
CA VAL A 62 44.42 -4.63 -26.23
C VAL A 62 45.60 -5.34 -25.58
N TRP A 63 45.41 -6.00 -24.43
CA TRP A 63 46.45 -6.78 -23.76
C TRP A 63 46.97 -7.92 -24.64
N ILE A 64 46.06 -8.69 -25.24
CA ILE A 64 46.42 -9.78 -26.16
C ILE A 64 47.20 -9.23 -27.36
N CYS A 65 46.72 -8.15 -27.98
CA CYS A 65 47.40 -7.53 -29.12
C CYS A 65 48.82 -7.04 -28.76
N LEU A 66 49.00 -6.34 -27.64
CA LEU A 66 50.32 -5.83 -27.21
C LEU A 66 51.34 -6.96 -26.97
N ASN A 67 50.91 -8.08 -26.39
CA ASN A 67 51.78 -9.25 -26.19
C ASN A 67 52.03 -10.00 -27.52
N LEU A 68 51.03 -10.10 -28.39
CA LEU A 68 51.16 -10.78 -29.69
C LEU A 68 52.08 -10.04 -30.67
N PHE A 69 52.04 -8.71 -30.69
CA PHE A 69 52.93 -7.89 -31.52
C PHE A 69 54.37 -7.77 -30.96
N GLY A 70 54.70 -8.48 -29.89
CA GLY A 70 56.06 -8.54 -29.33
C GLY A 70 56.53 -7.25 -28.66
N VAL A 71 55.64 -6.27 -28.47
CA VAL A 71 55.93 -5.00 -27.77
C VAL A 71 56.23 -5.25 -26.29
N ALA A 72 55.62 -6.29 -25.72
CA ALA A 72 55.79 -6.75 -24.37
C ALA A 72 55.88 -8.29 -24.37
N HIS A 73 57.05 -8.88 -24.12
CA HIS A 73 57.23 -10.34 -24.02
C HIS A 73 56.82 -10.90 -22.64
N PHE A 74 55.94 -10.20 -21.93
CA PHE A 74 55.61 -10.53 -20.54
C PHE A 74 54.63 -11.71 -20.41
N ASP A 75 53.80 -11.98 -21.43
CA ASP A 75 52.82 -13.08 -21.43
C ASP A 75 52.72 -13.75 -22.81
N LEU A 76 53.70 -14.60 -23.17
CA LEU A 76 53.69 -15.39 -24.40
C LEU A 76 52.61 -16.49 -24.35
N TYR A 77 52.12 -16.92 -25.52
CA TYR A 77 51.17 -18.03 -25.64
C TYR A 77 51.66 -19.24 -24.80
N PRO A 78 50.90 -19.71 -23.79
CA PRO A 78 49.44 -19.69 -23.65
C PRO A 78 48.83 -18.65 -22.66
N PHE A 79 49.39 -17.44 -22.52
CA PHE A 79 48.85 -16.34 -21.69
C PHE A 79 48.58 -16.73 -20.21
N ILE A 80 49.60 -17.26 -19.53
CA ILE A 80 49.48 -17.78 -18.17
C ILE A 80 49.08 -16.70 -17.16
N LEU A 81 49.58 -15.48 -17.32
CA LEU A 81 49.31 -14.38 -16.38
C LEU A 81 47.87 -13.88 -16.51
N LEU A 82 47.39 -13.73 -17.74
CA LEU A 82 46.01 -13.37 -18.01
C LEU A 82 45.04 -14.43 -17.46
N ASN A 83 45.34 -15.71 -17.67
CA ASN A 83 44.54 -16.80 -17.14
C ASN A 83 44.53 -16.82 -15.60
N LEU A 84 45.70 -16.58 -14.98
CA LEU A 84 45.82 -16.52 -13.52
C LEU A 84 45.04 -15.32 -12.95
N ALA A 85 45.10 -14.16 -13.61
CA ALA A 85 44.35 -12.98 -13.21
C ALA A 85 42.83 -13.20 -13.28
N PHE A 86 42.33 -13.80 -14.37
CA PHE A 86 40.91 -14.15 -14.48
C PHE A 86 40.47 -15.19 -13.45
N SER A 87 41.31 -16.19 -13.18
CA SER A 87 41.04 -17.21 -12.17
C SER A 87 40.91 -16.59 -10.78
N LEU A 88 41.82 -15.67 -10.42
CA LEU A 88 41.74 -14.91 -9.18
C LEU A 88 40.52 -13.97 -9.14
N GLN A 89 40.22 -13.29 -10.25
CA GLN A 89 39.06 -12.41 -10.36
C GLN A 89 37.77 -13.19 -10.10
N ALA A 90 37.60 -14.36 -10.71
CA ALA A 90 36.43 -15.21 -10.49
C ALA A 90 36.35 -15.72 -9.04
N ALA A 91 37.47 -16.16 -8.48
CA ALA A 91 37.55 -16.67 -7.12
C ALA A 91 37.15 -15.62 -6.06
N TYR A 92 37.50 -14.34 -6.28
CA TYR A 92 37.11 -13.25 -5.38
C TYR A 92 35.73 -12.66 -5.69
N ALA A 93 35.30 -12.69 -6.95
CA ALA A 93 33.99 -12.22 -7.35
C ALA A 93 32.86 -13.06 -6.73
N ALA A 94 32.97 -14.39 -6.75
CA ALA A 94 31.93 -15.29 -6.23
C ALA A 94 31.51 -14.98 -4.76
N PRO A 95 32.43 -14.92 -3.77
CA PRO A 95 32.07 -14.60 -2.39
C PRO A 95 31.59 -13.16 -2.21
N LEU A 96 32.12 -12.20 -2.96
CA LEU A 96 31.63 -10.82 -2.93
C LEU A 96 30.19 -10.71 -3.46
N ILE A 97 29.89 -11.41 -4.56
CA ILE A 97 28.54 -11.49 -5.13
C ILE A 97 27.60 -12.14 -4.11
N LEU A 98 28.02 -13.22 -3.45
CA LEU A 98 27.22 -13.87 -2.42
C LEU A 98 26.95 -12.94 -1.23
N LEU A 99 27.94 -12.17 -0.79
CA LEU A 99 27.76 -11.19 0.29
C LEU A 99 26.81 -10.05 -0.13
N ALA A 100 26.91 -9.58 -1.38
CA ALA A 100 25.99 -8.60 -1.93
C ALA A 100 24.56 -9.17 -1.99
N GLN A 101 24.39 -10.41 -2.44
CA GLN A 101 23.11 -11.11 -2.54
C GLN A 101 22.48 -11.36 -1.18
N THR A 102 23.23 -11.82 -0.19
CA THR A 102 22.72 -12.02 1.19
C THR A 102 22.26 -10.71 1.82
N ARG A 103 22.98 -9.60 1.60
CA ARG A 103 22.53 -8.27 2.02
C ARG A 103 21.28 -7.81 1.27
N GLN A 104 21.19 -8.09 -0.02
CA GLN A 104 20.01 -7.75 -0.82
C GLN A 104 18.78 -8.54 -0.35
N ALA A 105 18.92 -9.86 -0.17
CA ALA A 105 17.85 -10.74 0.31
C ALA A 105 17.33 -10.35 1.70
N ALA A 106 18.20 -9.92 2.61
CA ALA A 106 17.79 -9.43 3.93
C ALA A 106 16.91 -8.18 3.84
N ARG A 107 17.20 -7.27 2.90
CA ARG A 107 16.38 -6.07 2.66
C ARG A 107 15.05 -6.42 2.01
N ASP A 108 15.09 -7.24 0.96
CA ASP A 108 13.89 -7.64 0.23
C ASP A 108 12.92 -8.37 1.19
N LYS A 109 13.45 -9.20 2.09
CA LYS A 109 12.66 -9.84 3.15
C LYS A 109 12.02 -8.80 4.09
N ALA A 110 12.79 -7.84 4.59
CA ALA A 110 12.29 -6.81 5.49
C ALA A 110 11.24 -5.90 4.83
N GLN A 111 11.40 -5.56 3.55
CA GLN A 111 10.40 -4.81 2.79
C GLN A 111 9.12 -5.64 2.61
N SER A 112 9.25 -6.92 2.25
CA SER A 112 8.12 -7.83 2.11
C SER A 112 7.33 -8.03 3.42
N GLU A 113 8.03 -8.13 4.55
CA GLU A 113 7.41 -8.20 5.89
C GLU A 113 6.62 -6.92 6.23
N ALA A 114 7.21 -5.74 6.00
CA ALA A 114 6.52 -4.47 6.21
C ALA A 114 5.26 -4.34 5.34
N ASP A 115 5.35 -4.74 4.07
CA ASP A 115 4.23 -4.72 3.13
C ASP A 115 3.14 -5.74 3.50
N ALA A 116 3.51 -6.90 4.06
CA ALA A 116 2.55 -7.88 4.58
C ALA A 116 1.76 -7.30 5.76
N LEU A 117 2.46 -6.73 6.75
CA LEU A 117 1.83 -6.10 7.91
C LEU A 117 0.92 -4.93 7.50
N HIS A 118 1.36 -4.13 6.51
CA HIS A 118 0.55 -3.04 5.98
C HIS A 118 -0.74 -3.57 5.34
N ARG A 119 -0.67 -4.62 4.53
CA ARG A 119 -1.84 -5.25 3.90
C ARG A 119 -2.81 -5.83 4.93
N GLU A 120 -2.31 -6.49 5.97
CA GLU A 120 -3.14 -7.01 7.05
C GLU A 120 -3.87 -5.89 7.80
N ALA A 121 -3.18 -4.81 8.14
CA ALA A 121 -3.78 -3.64 8.80
C ALA A 121 -4.89 -2.99 7.94
N LEU A 122 -4.68 -2.89 6.62
CA LEU A 122 -5.70 -2.40 5.69
C LEU A 122 -6.90 -3.36 5.60
N ALA A 123 -6.66 -4.67 5.60
CA ALA A 123 -7.73 -5.67 5.57
C ALA A 123 -8.63 -5.58 6.81
N VAL A 124 -8.05 -5.46 8.00
CA VAL A 124 -8.80 -5.26 9.25
C VAL A 124 -9.62 -3.98 9.21
N ALA A 125 -9.01 -2.85 8.83
CA ALA A 125 -9.71 -1.57 8.74
C ALA A 125 -10.86 -1.60 7.71
N ASN A 126 -10.70 -2.32 6.61
CA ASN A 126 -11.77 -2.49 5.61
C ASN A 126 -12.89 -3.40 6.14
N SER A 127 -12.57 -4.48 6.86
CA SER A 127 -13.56 -5.33 7.53
C SER A 127 -14.39 -4.54 8.55
N GLU A 128 -13.75 -3.71 9.39
CA GLU A 128 -14.43 -2.84 10.34
C GLU A 128 -15.36 -1.83 9.65
N ARG A 129 -14.91 -1.21 8.56
CA ARG A 129 -15.75 -0.30 7.75
C ARG A 129 -16.94 -1.03 7.12
N GLN A 130 -16.76 -2.25 6.65
CA GLN A 130 -17.87 -3.06 6.12
C GLN A 130 -18.88 -3.40 7.21
N ALA A 131 -18.42 -3.77 8.42
CA ALA A 131 -19.29 -4.04 9.56
C ALA A 131 -20.08 -2.78 9.98
N GLN A 132 -19.43 -1.62 10.02
CA GLN A 132 -20.09 -0.33 10.29
C GLN A 132 -21.11 0.02 9.19
N ALA A 133 -20.76 -0.18 7.91
CA ALA A 133 -21.67 0.05 6.80
C ALA A 133 -22.90 -0.88 6.88
N ALA A 134 -22.71 -2.14 7.26
CA ALA A 134 -23.81 -3.09 7.47
C ALA A 134 -24.74 -2.65 8.62
N GLN A 135 -24.17 -2.19 9.75
CA GLN A 135 -24.96 -1.65 10.87
C GLN A 135 -25.77 -0.42 10.46
N ASN A 136 -25.14 0.53 9.77
CA ASN A 136 -25.82 1.72 9.26
C ASN A 136 -26.95 1.34 8.29
N THR A 137 -26.73 0.35 7.43
CA THR A 137 -27.73 -0.15 6.49
C THR A 137 -28.92 -0.78 7.24
N ALA A 138 -28.67 -1.54 8.30
CA ALA A 138 -29.73 -2.11 9.12
C ALA A 138 -30.58 -1.02 9.81
N GLN A 139 -29.94 0.01 10.37
CA GLN A 139 -30.66 1.15 10.96
C GLN A 139 -31.52 1.90 9.93
N LEU A 140 -31.02 2.09 8.70
CA LEU A 140 -31.80 2.70 7.62
C LEU A 140 -33.04 1.87 7.27
N LEU A 141 -32.93 0.54 7.23
CA LEU A 141 -34.08 -0.33 6.99
C LEU A 141 -35.12 -0.22 8.10
N GLU A 142 -34.70 -0.16 9.37
CA GLU A 142 -35.60 0.03 10.51
C GLU A 142 -36.34 1.38 10.43
N LEU A 143 -35.65 2.46 10.08
CA LEU A 143 -36.27 3.77 9.87
C LEU A 143 -37.28 3.77 8.71
N LEU A 144 -36.99 3.03 7.64
CA LEU A 144 -37.92 2.87 6.52
C LEU A 144 -39.16 2.08 6.93
N GLU A 145 -39.01 1.03 7.74
CA GLU A 145 -40.13 0.27 8.28
C GLU A 145 -41.01 1.15 9.19
N GLN A 146 -40.40 1.94 10.07
CA GLN A 146 -41.13 2.90 10.91
C GLN A 146 -41.89 3.94 10.08
N ASN A 147 -41.28 4.52 9.04
CA ASN A 147 -41.97 5.45 8.13
C ASN A 147 -43.15 4.78 7.43
N THR A 148 -42.97 3.53 6.98
CA THR A 148 -44.05 2.76 6.35
C THR A 148 -45.22 2.58 7.32
N ARG A 149 -44.94 2.20 8.57
CA ARG A 149 -45.95 2.04 9.63
C ARG A 149 -46.66 3.35 9.98
N LEU A 150 -45.92 4.46 10.08
CA LEU A 150 -46.52 5.78 10.30
C LEU A 150 -47.46 6.16 9.16
N THR A 151 -47.09 5.85 7.92
CA THR A 151 -47.91 6.07 6.72
C THR A 151 -49.19 5.22 6.74
N GLU A 152 -49.10 3.95 7.14
CA GLU A 152 -50.26 3.09 7.31
C GLU A 152 -51.20 3.60 8.42
N MET A 153 -50.66 4.02 9.56
CA MET A 153 -51.44 4.59 10.67
C MET A 153 -52.16 5.89 10.26
N THR A 154 -51.48 6.77 9.52
CA THR A 154 -52.11 8.00 9.01
C THR A 154 -53.21 7.69 8.00
N LYS A 155 -53.01 6.71 7.11
CA LYS A 155 -54.07 6.24 6.21
C LYS A 155 -55.28 5.71 6.99
N ALA A 156 -55.07 4.82 7.96
CA ALA A 156 -56.16 4.24 8.76
C ALA A 156 -56.92 5.30 9.59
N LEU A 157 -56.22 6.31 10.12
CA LEU A 157 -56.85 7.42 10.83
C LEU A 157 -57.72 8.26 9.88
N THR A 158 -57.23 8.50 8.66
CA THR A 158 -57.96 9.25 7.64
C THR A 158 -59.24 8.53 7.24
N GLU A 159 -59.17 7.21 6.99
CA GLU A 159 -60.35 6.38 6.68
C GLU A 159 -61.39 6.39 7.81
N ARG A 160 -60.95 6.38 9.08
CA ARG A 160 -61.86 6.50 10.23
C ARG A 160 -62.52 7.87 10.33
N ILE A 161 -61.79 8.95 10.07
CA ILE A 161 -62.33 10.31 10.07
C ILE A 161 -63.37 10.45 8.95
N GLU A 162 -63.08 9.92 7.77
CA GLU A 162 -64.01 9.93 6.63
C GLU A 162 -65.30 9.19 6.97
N SER A 163 -65.19 7.98 7.53
CA SER A 163 -66.34 7.19 8.01
C SER A 163 -67.17 7.96 9.05
N LEU A 164 -66.53 8.49 10.10
CA LEU A 164 -67.21 9.22 11.17
C LEU A 164 -67.87 10.51 10.66
N THR A 165 -67.21 11.22 9.74
CA THR A 165 -67.76 12.43 9.11
C THR A 165 -68.97 12.09 8.24
N SER A 166 -68.91 10.98 7.49
CA SER A 166 -70.02 10.48 6.68
C SER A 166 -71.22 10.08 7.54
N GLU A 167 -70.98 9.36 8.66
CA GLU A 167 -72.03 9.03 9.63
C GLU A 167 -72.65 10.29 10.25
N MET A 168 -71.83 11.27 10.66
CA MET A 168 -72.31 12.55 11.15
C MET A 168 -73.17 13.27 10.09
N HIS A 169 -72.70 13.34 8.85
CA HIS A 169 -73.44 13.99 7.76
C HIS A 169 -74.79 13.31 7.49
N GLN A 170 -74.83 11.97 7.44
CA GLN A 170 -76.09 11.22 7.33
C GLN A 170 -77.03 11.50 8.50
N HIS A 171 -76.52 11.56 9.73
CA HIS A 171 -77.34 11.82 10.91
C HIS A 171 -77.94 13.23 10.90
N PHE A 172 -77.19 14.25 10.45
CA PHE A 172 -77.70 15.61 10.28
C PHE A 172 -78.76 15.69 9.16
N VAL A 173 -78.50 15.11 7.99
CA VAL A 173 -79.45 15.09 6.85
C VAL A 173 -80.76 14.38 7.23
N ARG A 174 -80.69 13.31 8.01
CA ARG A 174 -81.87 12.56 8.47
C ARG A 174 -82.69 13.32 9.52
N LYS A 175 -82.06 14.23 10.29
CA LYS A 175 -82.74 15.07 11.29
C LYS A 175 -83.46 16.28 10.66
N ASP A 176 -82.99 16.74 9.51
CA ASP A 176 -83.60 17.84 8.73
C ASP A 176 -84.74 17.40 7.78
N GLN A 177 -85.10 16.11 7.72
CA GLN A 177 -86.29 15.71 6.95
C GLN A 177 -87.58 16.08 7.70
N PRO A 178 -88.43 16.97 7.16
CA PRO A 178 -89.70 17.33 7.79
C PRO A 178 -90.63 16.12 7.79
N LYS A 179 -91.16 15.77 8.97
CA LYS A 179 -92.21 14.76 9.11
C LYS A 179 -93.46 15.27 8.38
N VAL A 180 -93.76 14.68 7.22
CA VAL A 180 -95.06 14.79 6.53
C VAL A 180 -96.04 13.82 7.16
#